data_AF-A0A8T2SK96-F1
#
_entry.id   AF-A0A8T2SK96-F1
#
_cell.length_a   1.000
_cell.length_b   1.000
_cell.length_c   1.000
_cell.angle_alpha   90.00
_cell.angle_beta   90.00
_cell.angle_gamma   90.00
#
_symmetry.space_group_name_H-M   'P 1'
#
loop_
_entity.id
_entity.type
_entity.pdbx_description
1 polymer ?
#
loop_
_entity_poly.entity_id
_entity_poly.type
_entity_poly.pdbx_seq_one_letter_code
_entity_poly.pdbx_strand_id
1 'polypeptide(L)'
;MEVVEDFQVTLPAANPGHYKKVKYTEGPPLAVGGRVKIHYVEEFGHYNYIKFRWDVMDHDNYYCKLTIFDGGFISKKFASLHDCIDILKEELTKFSNIISAHIDETIK
;
A
#
# COMPACT_ATOMS: atom_id res chain seq x y z
N MET A 1 13.66 -9.96 -9.47
CA MET A 1 12.81 -9.38 -8.40
C MET A 1 12.06 -8.20 -9.02
N GLU A 2 11.04 -8.51 -9.83
CA GLU A 2 10.22 -7.56 -10.61
C GLU A 2 8.99 -7.06 -9.80
N VAL A 3 8.77 -7.61 -8.61
CA VAL A 3 7.52 -7.48 -7.85
C VAL A 3 7.22 -6.03 -7.43
N VAL A 4 8.25 -5.25 -7.12
CA VAL A 4 8.10 -3.83 -6.78
C VAL A 4 7.88 -3.00 -8.05
N GLU A 5 8.55 -3.34 -9.16
CA GLU A 5 8.51 -2.63 -10.45
C GLU A 5 7.09 -2.54 -11.01
N ASP A 6 6.28 -3.59 -10.79
CA ASP A 6 4.88 -3.66 -11.20
C ASP A 6 3.89 -3.64 -10.03
N PHE A 7 4.18 -2.89 -8.97
CA PHE A 7 3.29 -2.74 -7.80
C PHE A 7 1.81 -2.48 -8.17
N GLN A 8 1.59 -1.77 -9.28
CA GLN A 8 0.24 -1.49 -9.77
C GLN A 8 -0.54 -2.73 -10.25
N VAL A 9 0.17 -3.74 -10.75
CA VAL A 9 -0.37 -5.01 -11.25
C VAL A 9 -0.35 -6.06 -10.14
N THR A 10 0.78 -6.16 -9.43
CA THR A 10 1.01 -7.24 -8.48
C THR A 10 0.10 -7.16 -7.27
N LEU A 11 -0.15 -5.97 -6.71
CA LEU A 11 -0.94 -5.87 -5.48
C LEU A 11 -2.41 -6.30 -5.68
N PRO A 12 -3.16 -5.83 -6.71
CA PRO A 12 -4.49 -6.36 -7.00
C PRO A 12 -4.49 -7.83 -7.39
N ALA A 13 -3.47 -8.30 -8.12
CA ALA A 13 -3.39 -9.71 -8.51
C ALA A 13 -3.14 -10.64 -7.31
N ALA A 14 -2.34 -10.22 -6.35
CA ALA A 14 -1.99 -11.01 -5.17
C ALA A 14 -3.14 -11.12 -4.16
N ASN A 15 -4.02 -10.13 -4.09
CA ASN A 15 -5.23 -10.20 -3.27
C ASN A 15 -6.42 -9.48 -3.92
N PRO A 16 -7.05 -10.09 -4.94
CA PRO A 16 -8.10 -9.47 -5.74
C PRO A 16 -9.43 -9.33 -5.00
N GLY A 17 -9.60 -10.00 -3.85
CA GLY A 17 -10.74 -9.83 -2.96
C GLY A 17 -10.63 -8.59 -2.06
N HIS A 18 -9.43 -8.00 -1.94
CA HIS A 18 -9.17 -6.87 -1.06
C HIS A 18 -8.74 -5.61 -1.82
N TYR A 19 -7.80 -5.73 -2.77
CA TYR A 19 -7.30 -4.62 -3.57
C TYR A 19 -7.91 -4.65 -4.97
N LYS A 20 -8.64 -3.58 -5.32
CA LYS A 20 -9.31 -3.46 -6.62
C LYS A 20 -8.38 -2.92 -7.69
N LYS A 21 -7.62 -1.88 -7.35
CA LYS A 21 -6.80 -1.14 -8.30
C LYS A 21 -5.75 -0.31 -7.57
N VAL A 22 -4.57 -0.26 -8.14
CA VAL A 22 -3.54 0.72 -7.80
C VAL A 22 -3.42 1.72 -8.96
N LYS A 23 -3.10 2.98 -8.65
CA LYS A 23 -2.89 4.01 -9.67
C LYS A 23 -1.76 4.93 -9.22
N TYR A 24 -0.70 5.05 -10.02
CA TYR A 24 0.23 6.17 -9.90
C TYR A 24 -0.49 7.47 -10.32
N THR A 25 -0.52 8.44 -9.43
CA THR A 25 -1.24 9.71 -9.64
C THR A 25 -0.31 10.87 -9.99
N GLU A 26 0.92 10.85 -9.49
CA GLU A 26 1.94 11.87 -9.76
C GLU A 26 3.33 11.24 -9.76
N GLY A 27 4.21 11.74 -10.63
CA GLY A 27 5.59 11.28 -10.75
C GLY A 27 5.75 9.93 -11.48
N PRO A 28 7.00 9.56 -11.83
CA PRO A 28 7.28 8.23 -12.36
C PRO A 28 6.95 7.13 -11.34
N PRO A 29 6.62 5.90 -11.80
CA PRO A 29 6.47 4.76 -10.90
C PRO A 29 7.69 4.60 -9.99
N LEU A 30 7.43 4.38 -8.70
CA LEU A 30 8.45 4.07 -7.68
C LEU A 30 9.54 5.13 -7.49
N ALA A 31 9.35 6.34 -8.03
CA ALA A 31 10.26 7.44 -7.77
C ALA A 31 9.92 8.12 -6.44
N VAL A 32 10.95 8.58 -5.73
CA VAL A 32 10.79 9.46 -4.56
C VAL A 32 9.98 10.70 -4.95
N GLY A 33 9.02 11.06 -4.10
CA GLY A 33 8.02 12.10 -4.36
C GLY A 33 6.81 11.64 -5.17
N GLY A 34 6.89 10.48 -5.82
CA GLY A 34 5.79 9.88 -6.55
C GLY A 34 4.61 9.55 -5.62
N ARG A 35 3.39 9.74 -6.13
CA ARG A 35 2.15 9.52 -5.38
C ARG A 35 1.36 8.39 -5.98
N VAL A 36 0.81 7.57 -5.10
CA VAL A 36 0.05 6.37 -5.46
C VAL A 36 -1.28 6.40 -4.74
N LYS A 37 -2.33 5.97 -5.44
CA LYS A 37 -3.65 5.72 -4.89
C LYS A 37 -3.98 4.24 -4.98
N ILE A 38 -4.35 3.63 -3.86
CA ILE A 38 -4.86 2.25 -3.81
C ILE A 38 -6.36 2.31 -3.57
N HIS A 39 -7.12 1.55 -4.34
CA HIS A 39 -8.56 1.35 -4.21
C HIS A 39 -8.84 -0.05 -3.66
N TYR A 40 -9.74 -0.12 -2.69
CA TYR A 40 -10.21 -1.37 -2.12
C TYR A 40 -11.47 -1.88 -2.85
N VAL A 41 -11.71 -3.19 -2.78
CA VAL A 41 -12.87 -3.85 -3.39
C VAL A 41 -14.16 -3.52 -2.63
N GLU A 42 -14.11 -3.63 -1.31
CA GLU A 42 -15.19 -3.25 -0.39
C GLU A 42 -14.78 -2.03 0.43
N GLU A 43 -15.76 -1.33 1.01
CA GLU A 43 -15.48 -0.33 2.04
C GLU A 43 -14.94 -1.03 3.30
N PHE A 44 -13.63 -1.26 3.34
CA PHE A 44 -12.99 -1.78 4.53
C PHE A 44 -13.17 -0.75 5.65
N GLY A 45 -13.98 -1.06 6.66
CA GLY A 45 -14.26 -0.15 7.77
C GLY A 45 -14.78 1.24 7.35
N HIS A 46 -15.52 1.33 6.23
CA HIS A 46 -16.05 2.57 5.60
C HIS A 46 -15.04 3.40 4.77
N TYR A 47 -13.97 2.79 4.28
CA TYR A 47 -12.96 3.46 3.47
C TYR A 47 -12.75 2.71 2.16
N ASN A 48 -12.69 3.44 1.05
CA ASN A 48 -12.58 2.85 -0.30
C ASN A 48 -11.24 3.15 -0.99
N TYR A 49 -10.36 3.95 -0.36
CA TYR A 49 -9.01 4.18 -0.85
C TYR A 49 -8.04 4.68 0.22
N ILE A 50 -6.74 4.56 -0.08
CA ILE A 50 -5.65 5.33 0.51
C ILE A 50 -4.82 6.01 -0.58
N LYS A 51 -4.17 7.13 -0.25
CA LYS A 51 -3.11 7.74 -1.05
C LYS A 51 -1.86 7.90 -0.22
N PHE A 52 -0.74 7.51 -0.80
CA PHE A 52 0.56 7.66 -0.17
C PHE A 52 1.60 8.22 -1.12
N ARG A 53 2.68 8.74 -0.55
CA ARG A 53 3.85 9.26 -1.26
C ARG A 53 5.07 8.43 -0.88
N TRP A 54 5.93 8.15 -1.86
CA TRP A 54 7.26 7.60 -1.62
C TRP A 54 8.19 8.70 -1.06
N ASP A 55 8.68 8.55 0.16
CA ASP A 55 9.62 9.51 0.77
C ASP A 55 11.06 9.07 0.61
N VAL A 56 11.31 7.76 0.66
CA VAL A 56 12.62 7.15 0.44
C VAL A 56 12.42 5.87 -0.36
N MET A 57 13.28 5.66 -1.35
CA MET A 57 13.39 4.42 -2.12
C MET A 57 14.87 4.10 -2.25
N ASP A 58 15.29 3.00 -1.63
CA ASP A 58 16.63 2.45 -1.68
C ASP A 58 16.52 1.03 -2.22
N HIS A 59 16.80 0.89 -3.52
CA HIS A 59 16.69 -0.37 -4.24
C HIS A 59 17.82 -1.35 -3.90
N ASP A 60 18.98 -0.84 -3.45
CA ASP A 60 20.14 -1.67 -3.12
C ASP A 60 19.96 -2.37 -1.77
N ASN A 61 19.31 -1.70 -0.81
CA ASN A 61 19.06 -2.22 0.53
C ASN A 61 17.63 -2.71 0.76
N TYR A 62 16.82 -2.80 -0.30
CA TYR A 62 15.41 -3.23 -0.24
C TYR A 62 14.59 -2.43 0.79
N TYR A 63 14.87 -1.13 0.90
CA TYR A 63 14.25 -0.25 1.89
C TYR A 63 13.36 0.79 1.20
N CYS A 64 12.15 0.97 1.72
CA CYS A 64 11.30 2.08 1.35
C CYS A 64 10.69 2.75 2.58
N LYS A 65 10.45 4.06 2.46
CA LYS A 65 9.64 4.83 3.39
C LYS A 65 8.50 5.48 2.62
N LEU A 66 7.29 5.32 3.12
CA LEU A 66 6.10 5.95 2.57
C LEU A 66 5.34 6.74 3.64
N THR A 67 4.65 7.78 3.20
CA THR A 67 3.71 8.55 4.01
C THR A 67 2.32 8.43 3.41
N ILE A 68 1.37 7.90 4.18
CA ILE A 68 -0.06 7.97 3.82
C ILE A 68 -0.58 9.34 4.24
N PHE A 69 -1.06 10.12 3.28
CA PHE A 69 -1.44 11.52 3.51
C PHE A 69 -2.92 11.80 3.23
N ASP A 70 -3.62 10.84 2.61
CA ASP A 70 -5.04 10.93 2.33
C ASP A 70 -5.62 9.51 2.28
N GLY A 71 -6.89 9.38 2.63
CA GLY A 71 -7.59 8.10 2.72
C GLY A 71 -8.89 8.29 3.47
N GLY A 72 -9.88 7.45 3.17
CA GLY A 72 -11.19 7.53 3.83
C GLY A 72 -11.08 7.54 5.36
N PHE A 73 -10.08 6.83 5.89
CA PHE A 73 -9.77 6.78 7.33
C PHE A 73 -9.24 8.11 7.86
N ILE A 74 -8.30 8.76 7.16
CA ILE A 74 -7.76 10.10 7.53
C ILE A 74 -8.86 11.17 7.57
N SER A 75 -9.86 11.05 6.70
CA SER A 75 -10.97 12.00 6.62
C SER A 75 -12.07 11.75 7.66
N LYS A 76 -12.13 10.57 8.27
CA LYS A 76 -13.04 10.33 9.40
C LYS A 76 -12.45 10.95 10.65
N LYS A 77 -13.34 11.52 11.46
CA LYS A 77 -13.04 11.99 12.82
C LYS A 77 -12.64 10.75 13.63
N PHE A 78 -11.36 10.37 13.61
CA PHE A 78 -10.85 9.39 14.55
C PHE A 78 -11.19 9.88 15.95
N ALA A 79 -11.72 8.99 16.80
CA ALA A 79 -11.90 9.37 18.19
C ALA A 79 -10.53 9.64 18.83
N SER A 80 -9.46 8.99 18.34
CA SER A 80 -8.09 9.26 18.77
C SER A 80 -7.00 8.85 17.75
N LEU A 81 -5.77 9.34 17.97
CA LEU A 81 -4.56 8.91 17.25
C LEU A 81 -4.31 7.39 17.35
N HIS A 82 -4.76 6.73 18.43
CA HIS A 82 -4.63 5.29 18.61
C HIS A 82 -5.40 4.49 17.57
N ASP A 83 -6.63 4.91 17.25
CA ASP A 83 -7.46 4.24 16.24
C ASP A 83 -6.80 4.25 14.86
N CYS A 84 -6.10 5.36 14.54
CA CYS A 84 -5.34 5.49 13.31
C CYS A 84 -4.12 4.55 13.31
N ILE A 85 -3.41 4.43 14.42
CA ILE A 85 -2.25 3.53 14.57
C ILE A 85 -2.66 2.07 14.40
N ASP A 86 -3.79 1.64 14.97
CA ASP A 86 -4.23 0.25 14.92
C ASP A 86 -4.65 -0.16 13.50
N ILE A 87 -5.37 0.72 12.78
CA ILE A 87 -5.70 0.49 11.37
C ILE A 87 -4.43 0.40 10.52
N LEU A 88 -3.46 1.30 10.74
CA LEU A 88 -2.19 1.28 10.01
C LEU A 88 -1.40 -0.01 10.26
N LYS A 89 -1.38 -0.52 11.50
CA LYS A 89 -0.74 -1.80 11.85
C LYS A 89 -1.40 -2.98 11.18
N GLU A 90 -2.73 -3.02 11.14
CA GLU A 90 -3.48 -4.08 10.49
C GLU A 90 -3.16 -4.13 8.99
N GLU A 91 -3.18 -2.98 8.32
CA GLU A 91 -2.87 -2.88 6.88
C GLU A 91 -1.41 -3.26 6.58
N LEU A 92 -0.45 -2.79 7.40
CA LEU A 92 0.96 -3.18 7.26
C LEU A 92 1.16 -4.70 7.43
N THR A 93 0.42 -5.32 8.35
CA THR A 93 0.50 -6.77 8.60
C THR A 93 0.00 -7.56 7.39
N LYS A 94 -1.15 -7.18 6.82
CA LYS A 94 -1.68 -7.81 5.60
C LYS A 94 -0.71 -7.68 4.43
N PHE A 95 -0.14 -6.49 4.26
CA PHE A 95 0.82 -6.20 3.21
C PHE A 95 2.10 -7.05 3.34
N SER A 96 2.63 -7.16 4.58
CA SER A 96 3.78 -8.01 4.88
C SER A 96 3.51 -9.49 4.58
N ASN A 97 2.32 -9.99 4.90
CA ASN A 97 1.96 -11.39 4.65
C ASN A 97 1.87 -11.70 3.15
N ILE A 98 1.34 -10.76 2.34
CA ILE A 98 1.26 -10.91 0.89
C ILE A 98 2.66 -10.94 0.27
N ILE A 99 3.55 -10.04 0.68
CA ILE A 99 4.93 -10.02 0.20
C ILE A 99 5.64 -11.33 0.56
N SER A 100 5.49 -11.80 1.80
CA SER A 100 6.14 -13.02 2.28
C SER A 100 5.68 -14.26 1.52
N ALA A 101 4.36 -14.42 1.32
CA ALA A 101 3.81 -15.53 0.55
C ALA A 101 4.32 -15.55 -0.89
N HIS A 102 4.45 -14.39 -1.52
CA HIS A 102 4.94 -14.30 -2.89
C HIS A 102 6.45 -14.59 -3.01
N ILE A 103 7.26 -14.19 -2.03
CA ILE A 103 8.70 -14.54 -1.99
C ILE A 103 8.88 -16.06 -1.89
N ASP A 104 8.11 -16.72 -1.02
CA ASP A 104 8.19 -18.18 -0.80
C ASP A 104 7.79 -18.98 -2.05
N GLU A 105 6.86 -18.46 -2.87
CA GLU A 105 6.50 -19.07 -4.16
C GLU A 105 7.57 -18.87 -5.24
N THR A 106 8.34 -17.78 -5.17
CA THR A 106 9.35 -17.42 -6.18
C THR A 106 10.70 -18.14 -5.97
N ILE A 107 10.97 -18.62 -4.74
CA ILE A 107 12.24 -19.30 -4.38
C ILE A 107 12.16 -20.83 -4.53
N LYS A 108 11.00 -21.40 -4.86
CA LYS A 108 10.86 -22.82 -5.23
C LYS A 108 11.25 -23.08 -6.69
#